data_AF-Q08RQ9-F1
#
_entry.id   AF-Q08RQ9-F1
#
_cell.length_a   1.000
_cell.length_b   1.000
_cell.length_c   1.000
_cell.angle_alpha   90.00
_cell.angle_beta   90.00
_cell.angle_gamma   90.00
#
_symmetry.space_group_name_H-M   'P 1'
#
loop_
_entity.id
_entity.type
_entity.pdbx_description
1 polymer ?
#
loop_
_entity_poly.entity_id
_entity_poly.type
_entity_poly.pdbx_seq_one_letter_code
_entity_poly.pdbx_strand_id
1 'polypeptide(L)'
;MHRNWLTCAVVALIAAGCGGSSKEGSPEDGGIEDAGGTGPQDGGSGGDGGIAESCERFGHFGVPASTFTLPGPNSKGELYIPDVQARFPAVNWSTLDRLYVVAGNYTLINLGNLPERTAARPLIITNQGGQVVIRPPAGSTQGYIWSMGGGANWILTGRYDPDSGTGHADFPGHRCGAYATSRSRYGFLSDDVFLNGGHMGLGIGQAHSFEVEFVEITRAGFAGLRINQSANGGTVPPLDGIRLHDLYIHDTASEAIYFGSTQGAPTPLGSGLKVYNNRLVRTGTESLQVQNLGDGAEVHHNVFAYGALDWRAAFQMYQDNNSQAQVRGGFIHFHHNVFLGGAAALLNFFAGSEAGDAPLNVKFSDNYFADTLNLGIYVGGTSGPDATYLWERNAFRGLDFGYTSVYPSTTDPGVVFRLNATIDSPTTLKDNVWEGGRKLVQGITGGSGSAGKVTATGNVNGPVSALQFVASGLPAGTATRQLEMWTDTATLAAGAPEVTYPAGALVMHDGQLYRARSANTNKIPPANLSVWEPLPLPVDDLRTAPGTEWSQRGVGLLRLSP
;
A
#
# COMPACT_ATOMS: atom_id res chain seq x y z
N MET A 1 3.99 -24.92 14.25
CA MET A 1 5.29 -24.24 14.40
C MET A 1 5.04 -23.00 15.22
N HIS A 2 5.64 -22.85 16.39
CA HIS A 2 5.61 -21.57 17.11
C HIS A 2 6.37 -20.56 16.24
N ARG A 3 5.68 -19.52 15.76
CA ARG A 3 6.30 -18.39 15.05
C ARG A 3 7.10 -17.61 16.09
N ASN A 4 8.37 -17.96 16.27
CA ASN A 4 9.31 -17.16 17.04
C ASN A 4 9.63 -15.90 16.24
N TRP A 5 8.93 -14.82 16.53
CA TRP A 5 9.29 -13.50 16.04
C TRP A 5 10.64 -13.10 16.63
N LEU A 6 11.70 -13.12 15.82
CA LEU A 6 12.91 -12.37 16.16
C LEU A 6 12.50 -10.89 16.14
N THR A 7 12.71 -10.21 17.26
CA THR A 7 12.39 -8.80 17.44
C THR A 7 13.24 -7.96 16.47
N CYS A 8 12.71 -7.64 15.29
CA CYS A 8 13.24 -6.55 14.48
C CYS A 8 12.92 -5.25 15.22
N ALA A 9 13.96 -4.63 15.79
CA ALA A 9 13.83 -3.34 16.46
C ALA A 9 13.49 -2.24 15.44
N VAL A 10 12.21 -2.04 15.19
CA VAL A 10 11.68 -0.83 14.55
C VAL A 10 11.48 0.19 15.67
N VAL A 11 12.43 1.12 15.80
CA VAL A 11 12.30 2.25 16.73
C VAL A 11 11.31 3.24 16.12
N ALA A 12 10.08 3.26 16.62
CA ALA A 12 9.12 4.33 16.35
C ALA A 12 9.36 5.51 17.31
N LEU A 13 9.27 6.74 16.80
CA LEU A 13 9.39 7.96 17.60
C LEU A 13 8.32 8.01 18.70
N ILE A 14 8.77 7.98 19.95
CA ILE A 14 8.01 8.54 21.08
C ILE A 14 8.44 10.00 21.18
N ALA A 15 7.60 10.93 20.69
CA ALA A 15 7.84 12.36 20.87
C ALA A 15 7.57 12.75 22.34
N ALA A 16 8.63 12.76 23.16
CA ALA A 16 8.62 13.33 24.50
C ALA A 16 8.87 14.85 24.39
N GLY A 17 7.84 15.65 24.69
CA GLY A 17 7.96 17.10 24.79
C GLY A 17 8.65 17.51 26.10
N CYS A 18 9.68 18.34 26.00
CA CYS A 18 10.21 19.17 27.09
C CYS A 18 10.62 20.53 26.52
N GLY A 19 10.12 21.59 27.14
CA GLY A 19 10.20 22.96 26.64
C GLY A 19 11.49 23.72 26.99
N GLY A 20 11.59 24.93 26.42
CA GLY A 20 12.59 25.92 26.77
C GLY A 20 12.50 27.16 25.87
N SER A 21 12.03 28.27 26.45
CA SER A 21 12.01 29.65 25.92
C SER A 21 13.37 30.12 25.37
N SER A 22 13.50 31.01 24.37
CA SER A 22 13.14 32.44 24.46
C SER A 22 13.58 33.24 23.20
N LYS A 23 12.75 34.26 22.86
CA LYS A 23 13.02 35.64 22.40
C LYS A 23 13.71 36.00 21.04
N GLU A 24 12.90 36.78 20.30
CA GLU A 24 13.14 38.10 19.66
C GLU A 24 13.97 38.23 18.36
N GLY A 25 13.33 38.81 17.33
CA GLY A 25 13.97 39.46 16.18
C GLY A 25 13.10 39.50 14.91
N SER A 26 12.39 40.61 14.68
CA SER A 26 11.80 41.03 13.39
C SER A 26 12.69 42.14 12.76
N PRO A 27 12.35 42.74 11.60
CA PRO A 27 12.04 42.17 10.27
C PRO A 27 12.75 42.95 9.11
N GLU A 28 12.97 42.35 7.93
CA GLU A 28 13.14 43.05 6.64
C GLU A 28 12.68 42.05 5.55
N ASP A 29 11.55 42.21 4.86
CA ASP A 29 11.18 43.15 3.79
C ASP A 29 11.91 42.88 2.45
N GLY A 30 11.15 42.58 1.39
CA GLY A 30 11.66 42.55 0.01
C GLY A 30 11.08 41.48 -0.92
N GLY A 31 10.15 41.90 -1.80
CA GLY A 31 10.25 41.58 -3.23
C GLY A 31 9.42 40.42 -3.78
N ILE A 32 8.23 40.77 -4.29
CA ILE A 32 7.39 40.01 -5.22
C ILE A 32 8.05 39.97 -6.60
N GLU A 33 8.15 38.81 -7.25
CA GLU A 33 8.01 38.70 -8.72
C GLU A 33 7.27 37.40 -9.13
N ASP A 34 6.20 37.61 -9.90
CA ASP A 34 5.37 36.65 -10.62
C ASP A 34 6.14 35.93 -11.73
N ALA A 35 5.92 34.63 -11.90
CA ALA A 35 6.11 33.97 -13.19
C ALA A 35 5.16 32.77 -13.32
N GLY A 36 4.18 32.92 -14.22
CA GLY A 36 3.17 31.92 -14.53
C GLY A 36 3.71 30.68 -15.24
N GLY A 37 3.01 29.57 -15.03
CA GLY A 37 3.22 28.31 -15.73
C GLY A 37 1.91 27.53 -15.81
N THR A 38 1.46 27.29 -17.02
CA THR A 38 0.19 26.70 -17.45
C THR A 38 0.02 25.24 -17.00
N GLY A 39 -1.09 24.92 -16.33
CA GLY A 39 -1.50 23.55 -16.00
C GLY A 39 -2.04 22.79 -17.23
N PRO A 40 -1.94 21.44 -17.27
CA PRO A 40 -2.60 20.64 -18.30
C PRO A 40 -4.12 20.59 -18.07
N GLN A 41 -4.86 20.68 -19.18
CA GLN A 41 -6.32 20.59 -19.22
C GLN A 41 -6.78 19.13 -19.09
N ASP A 42 -7.61 18.86 -18.08
CA ASP A 42 -8.45 17.66 -18.00
C ASP A 42 -9.62 17.79 -18.97
N GLY A 43 -9.66 16.92 -19.99
CA GLY A 43 -10.76 16.79 -20.93
C GLY A 43 -11.67 15.63 -20.56
N GLY A 44 -12.77 15.92 -19.87
CA GLY A 44 -13.88 15.00 -19.67
C GLY A 44 -15.02 15.22 -20.67
N SER A 45 -15.50 14.13 -21.30
CA SER A 45 -16.87 13.87 -21.79
C SER A 45 -16.85 12.48 -22.44
N GLY A 46 -17.75 11.51 -22.29
CA GLY A 46 -19.11 11.41 -21.76
C GLY A 46 -19.82 10.33 -22.61
N GLY A 47 -20.53 9.39 -21.97
CA GLY A 47 -21.56 8.52 -22.59
C GLY A 47 -21.11 7.23 -23.29
N ASP A 48 -21.41 6.06 -22.69
CA ASP A 48 -22.46 5.13 -23.16
C ASP A 48 -22.31 3.70 -22.61
N GLY A 49 -23.46 3.06 -22.39
CA GLY A 49 -23.60 1.78 -21.71
C GLY A 49 -23.20 0.56 -22.53
N GLY A 50 -22.67 -0.44 -21.82
CA GLY A 50 -22.76 -1.86 -22.12
C GLY A 50 -22.09 -2.35 -23.41
N ILE A 51 -20.76 -2.44 -23.46
CA ILE A 51 -20.02 -3.23 -24.46
C ILE A 51 -18.74 -3.79 -23.81
N ALA A 52 -18.33 -5.00 -24.21
CA ALA A 52 -17.19 -5.79 -23.74
C ALA A 52 -15.97 -4.99 -23.27
N GLU A 53 -15.37 -5.41 -22.16
CA GLU A 53 -14.11 -4.86 -21.62
C GLU A 53 -13.05 -4.80 -22.73
N SER A 54 -12.85 -3.60 -23.30
CA SER A 54 -11.88 -3.42 -24.36
C SER A 54 -10.49 -3.54 -23.75
N CYS A 55 -9.78 -4.62 -24.05
CA CYS A 55 -8.37 -4.76 -23.72
C CYS A 55 -7.59 -3.51 -24.16
N GLU A 56 -6.68 -3.02 -23.31
CA GLU A 56 -5.70 -2.01 -23.73
C GLU A 56 -4.96 -2.48 -24.99
N ARG A 57 -4.71 -1.55 -25.92
CA ARG A 57 -4.00 -1.88 -27.15
C ARG A 57 -2.58 -2.33 -26.85
N PHE A 58 -2.07 -3.28 -27.62
CA PHE A 58 -0.65 -3.63 -27.62
C PHE A 58 0.23 -2.49 -28.17
N GLY A 59 1.53 -2.57 -27.88
CA GLY A 59 2.54 -1.60 -28.29
C GLY A 59 2.82 -0.50 -27.26
N HIS A 60 2.49 -0.73 -25.99
CA HIS A 60 2.63 0.24 -24.90
C HIS A 60 4.07 0.79 -24.76
N PHE A 61 5.08 -0.04 -24.99
CA PHE A 61 6.50 0.34 -24.95
C PHE A 61 7.19 0.37 -26.32
N GLY A 62 6.42 0.22 -27.41
CA GLY A 62 6.93 0.09 -28.77
C GLY A 62 7.78 -1.16 -29.04
N VAL A 63 8.08 -1.42 -30.32
CA VAL A 63 8.90 -2.57 -30.73
C VAL A 63 10.35 -2.37 -30.27
N PRO A 64 10.97 -3.33 -29.56
CA PRO A 64 12.33 -3.18 -29.08
C PRO A 64 13.36 -3.33 -30.22
N ALA A 65 14.35 -2.45 -30.26
CA ALA A 65 15.43 -2.51 -31.25
C ALA A 65 16.66 -3.25 -30.70
N SER A 66 16.89 -3.20 -29.39
CA SER A 66 18.01 -3.84 -28.71
C SER A 66 17.56 -4.57 -27.45
N THR A 67 17.97 -5.83 -27.34
CA THR A 67 17.53 -6.72 -26.26
C THR A 67 18.69 -7.50 -25.69
N PHE A 68 18.60 -7.84 -24.40
CA PHE A 68 19.55 -8.71 -23.73
C PHE A 68 18.80 -9.63 -22.77
N THR A 69 19.11 -10.93 -22.82
CA THR A 69 18.52 -11.93 -21.95
C THR A 69 19.51 -12.35 -20.89
N LEU A 70 19.14 -12.17 -19.62
CA LEU A 70 19.93 -12.64 -18.49
C LEU A 70 20.03 -14.18 -18.51
N PRO A 71 21.11 -14.76 -17.95
CA PRO A 71 21.14 -16.20 -17.73
C PRO A 71 19.97 -16.63 -16.83
N GLY A 72 19.50 -17.86 -17.04
CA GLY A 72 18.57 -18.50 -16.11
C GLY A 72 19.18 -18.71 -14.71
N PRO A 73 18.42 -19.31 -13.78
CA PRO A 73 18.93 -19.58 -12.44
C PRO A 73 20.18 -20.47 -12.49
N ASN A 74 21.12 -20.24 -11.57
CA ASN A 74 22.29 -21.09 -11.40
C ASN A 74 21.90 -22.47 -10.81
N SER A 75 22.89 -23.32 -10.52
CA SER A 75 22.65 -24.66 -9.95
C SER A 75 21.97 -24.66 -8.57
N LYS A 76 21.93 -23.53 -7.87
CA LYS A 76 21.21 -23.33 -6.60
C LYS A 76 19.82 -22.72 -6.79
N GLY A 77 19.40 -22.47 -8.02
CA GLY A 77 18.16 -21.76 -8.31
C GLY A 77 18.29 -20.24 -8.27
N GLU A 78 19.49 -19.67 -8.13
CA GLU A 78 19.65 -18.23 -7.86
C GLU A 78 20.03 -17.46 -9.13
N LEU A 79 19.52 -16.23 -9.25
CA LEU A 79 20.04 -15.20 -10.14
C LEU A 79 20.67 -14.10 -9.29
N TYR A 80 21.96 -14.24 -8.97
CA TYR A 80 22.67 -13.31 -8.11
C TYR A 80 23.68 -12.48 -8.90
N ILE A 81 23.28 -11.26 -9.26
CA ILE A 81 24.05 -10.32 -10.09
C ILE A 81 24.02 -8.94 -9.40
N PRO A 82 24.87 -8.71 -8.38
CA PRO A 82 24.90 -7.44 -7.64
C PRO A 82 25.39 -6.26 -8.48
N ASP A 83 26.06 -6.52 -9.59
CA ASP A 83 26.46 -5.51 -10.57
C ASP A 83 26.24 -6.05 -11.99
N VAL A 84 25.10 -5.70 -12.59
CA VAL A 84 24.72 -6.18 -13.92
C VAL A 84 25.60 -5.60 -15.03
N GLN A 85 26.03 -4.35 -14.87
CA GLN A 85 26.82 -3.65 -15.87
C GLN A 85 28.24 -4.22 -15.95
N ALA A 86 28.89 -4.43 -14.79
CA ALA A 86 30.21 -5.06 -14.73
C ALA A 86 30.17 -6.53 -15.14
N ARG A 87 29.07 -7.25 -14.84
CA ARG A 87 28.92 -8.66 -15.22
C ARG A 87 28.82 -8.86 -16.73
N PHE A 88 28.18 -7.92 -17.44
CA PHE A 88 27.99 -7.98 -18.89
C PHE A 88 28.51 -6.71 -19.57
N PRO A 89 29.85 -6.54 -19.64
CA PRO A 89 30.46 -5.31 -20.16
C PRO A 89 30.27 -5.12 -21.67
N ALA A 90 29.91 -6.18 -22.39
CA ALA A 90 29.64 -6.13 -23.83
C ALA A 90 28.23 -5.60 -24.16
N VAL A 91 27.33 -5.49 -23.16
CA VAL A 91 25.98 -4.95 -23.36
C VAL A 91 26.04 -3.43 -23.32
N ASN A 92 25.49 -2.78 -24.35
CA ASN A 92 25.36 -1.32 -24.34
C ASN A 92 24.14 -0.90 -23.50
N TRP A 93 24.35 -0.83 -22.18
CA TRP A 93 23.35 -0.45 -21.18
C TRP A 93 22.77 0.95 -21.37
N SER A 94 23.44 1.83 -22.13
CA SER A 94 22.91 3.16 -22.43
C SER A 94 21.82 3.12 -23.52
N THR A 95 21.81 2.10 -24.38
CA THR A 95 20.88 1.96 -25.51
C THR A 95 19.94 0.78 -25.41
N LEU A 96 20.19 -0.18 -24.51
CA LEU A 96 19.35 -1.37 -24.31
C LEU A 96 17.88 -0.98 -24.09
N ASP A 97 16.96 -1.60 -24.84
CA ASP A 97 15.52 -1.37 -24.72
C ASP A 97 14.83 -2.40 -23.82
N ARG A 98 15.27 -3.67 -23.89
CA ARG A 98 14.72 -4.79 -23.11
C ARG A 98 15.80 -5.56 -22.38
N LEU A 99 15.60 -5.76 -21.08
CA LEU A 99 16.31 -6.73 -20.28
C LEU A 99 15.35 -7.87 -19.93
N TYR A 100 15.61 -9.07 -20.46
CA TYR A 100 14.77 -10.24 -20.23
C TYR A 100 15.26 -11.07 -19.06
N VAL A 101 14.33 -11.42 -18.17
CA VAL A 101 14.49 -12.48 -17.16
C VAL A 101 13.81 -13.74 -17.70
N VAL A 102 14.56 -14.83 -17.87
CA VAL A 102 14.02 -16.07 -18.43
C VAL A 102 13.03 -16.70 -17.46
N ALA A 103 11.95 -17.28 -17.99
CA ALA A 103 11.00 -18.05 -17.20
C ALA A 103 11.69 -19.19 -16.44
N GLY A 104 11.21 -19.47 -15.23
CA GLY A 104 11.79 -20.50 -14.38
C GLY A 104 11.43 -20.33 -12.90
N ASN A 105 11.87 -21.30 -12.11
CA ASN A 105 11.79 -21.22 -10.65
C ASN A 105 13.13 -20.75 -10.11
N TYR A 106 13.09 -19.62 -9.41
CA TYR A 106 14.22 -18.99 -8.75
C TYR A 106 14.07 -19.14 -7.24
N THR A 107 15.15 -19.44 -6.55
CA THR A 107 15.21 -19.40 -5.08
C THR A 107 15.50 -17.99 -4.57
N LEU A 108 16.17 -17.18 -5.41
CA LEU A 108 16.54 -15.80 -5.15
C LEU A 108 16.77 -15.07 -6.48
N ILE A 109 16.35 -13.79 -6.54
CA ILE A 109 16.85 -12.84 -7.54
C ILE A 109 17.50 -11.66 -6.83
N ASN A 110 18.74 -11.34 -7.18
CA ASN A 110 19.41 -10.09 -6.83
C ASN A 110 19.96 -9.45 -8.11
N LEU A 111 19.42 -8.28 -8.47
CA LEU A 111 19.84 -7.52 -9.65
C LEU A 111 20.22 -6.10 -9.24
N GLY A 112 21.52 -5.85 -9.10
CA GLY A 112 22.06 -4.56 -8.67
C GLY A 112 22.80 -3.81 -9.77
N ASN A 113 23.09 -2.54 -9.46
CA ASN A 113 23.73 -1.58 -10.36
C ASN A 113 23.03 -1.44 -11.71
N LEU A 114 21.70 -1.35 -11.72
CA LEU A 114 20.93 -1.01 -12.91
C LEU A 114 21.38 0.36 -13.47
N PRO A 115 21.31 0.58 -14.80
CA PRO A 115 21.84 1.79 -15.41
C PRO A 115 20.98 3.03 -15.13
N GLU A 116 21.64 4.18 -15.10
CA GLU A 116 20.99 5.49 -15.22
C GLU A 116 20.51 5.71 -16.65
N ARG A 117 19.20 5.92 -16.84
CA ARG A 117 18.57 6.16 -18.14
C ARG A 117 17.87 7.52 -18.16
N THR A 118 17.51 7.98 -19.35
CA THR A 118 16.64 9.14 -19.50
C THR A 118 15.18 8.70 -19.53
N ALA A 119 14.27 9.54 -19.05
CA ALA A 119 12.83 9.28 -19.09
C ALA A 119 12.30 9.03 -20.52
N ALA A 120 12.94 9.60 -21.54
CA ALA A 120 12.58 9.41 -22.95
C ALA A 120 12.99 8.03 -23.51
N ARG A 121 13.86 7.29 -22.82
CA ARG A 121 14.32 5.96 -23.26
C ARG A 121 14.57 5.05 -22.05
N PRO A 122 13.50 4.68 -21.32
CA PRO A 122 13.65 3.86 -20.14
C PRO A 122 14.15 2.45 -20.49
N LEU A 123 14.78 1.77 -19.54
CA LEU A 123 15.06 0.34 -19.66
C LEU A 123 13.84 -0.46 -19.21
N ILE A 124 13.27 -1.30 -20.08
CA ILE A 124 12.16 -2.19 -19.69
C ILE A 124 12.72 -3.56 -19.30
N ILE A 125 12.40 -3.98 -18.08
CA ILE A 125 12.81 -5.25 -17.47
C ILE A 125 11.56 -6.14 -17.41
N THR A 126 11.59 -7.28 -18.09
CA THR A 126 10.39 -8.13 -18.24
C THR A 126 10.73 -9.62 -18.30
N ASN A 127 9.75 -10.48 -18.06
CA ASN A 127 9.89 -11.93 -18.19
C ASN A 127 9.87 -12.37 -19.67
N GLN A 128 10.55 -13.47 -19.98
CA GLN A 128 10.60 -14.06 -21.33
C GLN A 128 10.37 -15.58 -21.28
N GLY A 129 9.50 -16.08 -22.15
CA GLY A 129 9.28 -17.52 -22.34
C GLY A 129 8.36 -18.19 -21.31
N GLY A 130 7.65 -17.41 -20.49
CA GLY A 130 6.76 -17.92 -19.44
C GLY A 130 6.83 -17.08 -18.16
N GLN A 131 6.47 -17.66 -17.02
CA GLN A 131 6.49 -16.99 -15.72
C GLN A 131 7.84 -17.12 -15.02
N VAL A 132 8.25 -16.05 -14.34
CA VAL A 132 9.34 -16.04 -13.36
C VAL A 132 8.73 -16.22 -11.97
N VAL A 133 8.99 -17.38 -11.36
CA VAL A 133 8.52 -17.69 -10.00
C VAL A 133 9.71 -17.61 -9.05
N ILE A 134 9.61 -16.78 -8.01
CA ILE A 134 10.65 -16.62 -7.01
C ILE A 134 10.13 -17.22 -5.71
N ARG A 135 10.68 -18.37 -5.32
CA ARG A 135 10.29 -19.11 -4.13
C ARG A 135 11.52 -19.69 -3.44
N PRO A 136 11.90 -19.19 -2.25
CA PRO A 136 13.02 -19.72 -1.50
C PRO A 136 12.75 -21.16 -1.03
N PRO A 137 13.81 -21.98 -0.82
CA PRO A 137 13.67 -23.28 -0.19
C PRO A 137 13.35 -23.13 1.31
N ALA A 138 12.71 -24.14 1.89
CA ALA A 138 12.43 -24.18 3.32
C ALA A 138 13.71 -23.95 4.15
N GLY A 139 13.62 -23.11 5.19
CA GLY A 139 14.74 -22.77 6.06
C GLY A 139 15.71 -21.72 5.49
N SER A 140 15.40 -21.08 4.36
CA SER A 140 16.16 -19.91 3.90
C SER A 140 16.19 -18.81 4.96
N THR A 141 17.35 -18.18 5.13
CA THR A 141 17.61 -17.11 6.10
C THR A 141 17.91 -15.76 5.44
N GLN A 142 17.75 -15.66 4.13
CA GLN A 142 18.03 -14.45 3.35
C GLN A 142 16.97 -13.38 3.63
N GLY A 143 17.35 -12.16 4.01
CA GLY A 143 16.38 -11.09 4.35
C GLY A 143 15.48 -10.59 3.19
N TYR A 144 15.66 -11.12 1.97
CA TYR A 144 14.84 -10.86 0.79
C TYR A 144 14.90 -12.06 -0.14
N ILE A 145 13.84 -12.28 -0.94
CA ILE A 145 13.80 -13.31 -1.99
C ILE A 145 13.97 -12.70 -3.39
N TRP A 146 13.69 -11.40 -3.51
CA TRP A 146 13.91 -10.61 -4.71
C TRP A 146 14.41 -9.22 -4.32
N SER A 147 15.57 -8.83 -4.83
CA SER A 147 16.16 -7.51 -4.66
C SER A 147 16.52 -6.91 -6.01
N MET A 148 16.22 -5.63 -6.17
CA MET A 148 16.65 -4.81 -7.30
C MET A 148 17.28 -3.51 -6.81
N GLY A 149 18.26 -2.98 -7.51
CA GLY A 149 18.81 -1.68 -7.15
C GLY A 149 19.74 -1.04 -8.17
N GLY A 150 20.01 0.25 -7.95
CA GLY A 150 20.76 1.09 -8.88
C GLY A 150 19.86 1.81 -9.89
N GLY A 151 20.38 2.91 -10.42
CA GLY A 151 19.89 3.51 -11.65
C GLY A 151 18.57 4.29 -11.53
N ALA A 152 18.16 4.80 -12.68
CA ALA A 152 16.91 5.52 -12.84
C ALA A 152 16.30 5.31 -14.22
N ASN A 153 15.01 5.61 -14.34
CA ASN A 153 14.22 5.47 -15.56
C ASN A 153 14.25 4.03 -16.10
N TRP A 154 13.91 3.08 -15.25
CA TRP A 154 13.63 1.70 -15.65
C TRP A 154 12.21 1.30 -15.23
N ILE A 155 11.66 0.32 -15.94
CA ILE A 155 10.30 -0.20 -15.71
C ILE A 155 10.40 -1.70 -15.51
N LEU A 156 9.97 -2.20 -14.36
CA LEU A 156 9.78 -3.63 -14.12
C LEU A 156 8.33 -3.99 -14.46
N THR A 157 8.14 -4.86 -15.45
CA THR A 157 6.80 -5.23 -15.91
C THR A 157 6.64 -6.72 -16.20
N GLY A 158 5.56 -7.30 -15.66
CA GLY A 158 5.07 -8.62 -16.05
C GLY A 158 3.95 -8.59 -17.12
N ARG A 159 3.66 -7.41 -17.68
CA ARG A 159 2.58 -7.19 -18.65
C ARG A 159 2.82 -7.96 -19.94
N TYR A 160 1.82 -8.72 -20.37
CA TYR A 160 1.82 -9.32 -21.70
C TYR A 160 1.49 -8.29 -22.78
N ASP A 161 2.47 -8.02 -23.63
CA ASP A 161 2.33 -7.17 -24.81
C ASP A 161 3.29 -7.68 -25.92
N PRO A 162 2.77 -8.42 -26.92
CA PRO A 162 3.58 -9.01 -27.98
C PRO A 162 4.19 -7.96 -28.91
N ASP A 163 3.55 -6.80 -29.11
CA ASP A 163 4.10 -5.73 -29.95
C ASP A 163 5.26 -5.03 -29.23
N SER A 164 5.18 -4.92 -27.89
CA SER A 164 6.28 -4.41 -27.05
C SER A 164 7.37 -5.44 -26.74
N GLY A 165 7.12 -6.71 -27.07
CA GLY A 165 7.99 -7.83 -26.73
C GLY A 165 8.12 -8.04 -25.22
N THR A 166 7.04 -7.89 -24.44
CA THR A 166 7.03 -8.09 -22.99
C THR A 166 6.05 -9.19 -22.55
N GLY A 167 6.35 -9.83 -21.42
CA GLY A 167 5.48 -10.84 -20.81
C GLY A 167 5.25 -12.10 -21.66
N HIS A 168 4.20 -12.85 -21.31
CA HIS A 168 3.84 -14.09 -22.00
C HIS A 168 2.31 -14.28 -22.00
N ALA A 169 1.75 -14.82 -23.09
CA ALA A 169 0.30 -14.91 -23.30
C ALA A 169 -0.44 -15.74 -22.24
N ASP A 170 0.21 -16.79 -21.71
CA ASP A 170 -0.34 -17.64 -20.65
C ASP A 170 -0.39 -16.94 -19.28
N PHE A 171 0.44 -15.90 -19.11
CA PHE A 171 0.60 -15.12 -17.89
C PHE A 171 0.28 -13.62 -18.11
N PRO A 172 -0.96 -13.25 -18.48
CA PRO A 172 -1.35 -11.88 -18.79
C PRO A 172 -1.70 -11.03 -17.55
N GLY A 173 -1.62 -11.58 -16.34
CA GLY A 173 -2.10 -10.97 -15.12
C GLY A 173 -3.61 -10.71 -15.18
N HIS A 174 -4.01 -9.48 -14.84
CA HIS A 174 -5.41 -9.03 -14.90
C HIS A 174 -5.73 -8.24 -16.18
N ARG A 175 -4.86 -8.27 -17.20
CA ARG A 175 -5.10 -7.58 -18.48
C ARG A 175 -6.48 -7.95 -19.03
N CYS A 176 -7.14 -6.99 -19.68
CA CYS A 176 -8.52 -7.13 -20.15
C CYS A 176 -9.53 -7.40 -19.02
N GLY A 177 -9.31 -6.82 -17.84
CA GLY A 177 -10.22 -6.96 -16.70
C GLY A 177 -10.31 -8.37 -16.11
N ALA A 178 -9.35 -9.26 -16.38
CA ALA A 178 -9.33 -10.65 -15.93
C ALA A 178 -9.01 -10.84 -14.42
N TYR A 179 -9.39 -9.88 -13.57
CA TYR A 179 -9.08 -9.82 -12.14
C TYR A 179 -9.47 -11.09 -11.38
N ALA A 180 -10.66 -11.67 -11.65
CA ALA A 180 -11.15 -12.88 -10.99
C ALA A 180 -10.30 -14.15 -11.25
N THR A 181 -9.44 -14.12 -12.28
CA THR A 181 -8.63 -15.28 -12.69
C THR A 181 -7.14 -14.98 -12.74
N SER A 182 -6.72 -13.80 -12.28
CA SER A 182 -5.35 -13.31 -12.46
C SER A 182 -4.32 -13.90 -11.50
N ARG A 183 -4.77 -14.51 -10.39
CA ARG A 183 -3.87 -15.09 -9.37
C ARG A 183 -2.97 -16.15 -10.03
N SER A 184 -1.68 -16.07 -9.74
CA SER A 184 -0.60 -16.87 -10.34
C SER A 184 -0.48 -16.75 -11.86
N ARG A 185 -1.07 -15.72 -12.47
CA ARG A 185 -0.99 -15.45 -13.91
C ARG A 185 -0.21 -14.21 -14.26
N TYR A 186 0.51 -13.59 -13.32
CA TYR A 186 1.40 -12.48 -13.63
C TYR A 186 2.74 -12.99 -14.15
N GLY A 187 3.42 -12.19 -14.99
CA GLY A 187 4.73 -12.56 -15.54
C GLY A 187 5.81 -12.79 -14.47
N PHE A 188 5.70 -12.08 -13.35
CA PHE A 188 6.49 -12.30 -12.14
C PHE A 188 5.56 -12.68 -10.96
N LEU A 189 5.92 -13.76 -10.28
CA LEU A 189 5.31 -14.19 -9.02
C LEU A 189 6.40 -14.31 -7.95
N SER A 190 6.37 -13.41 -6.96
CA SER A 190 7.19 -13.51 -5.76
C SER A 190 6.41 -14.18 -4.64
N ASP A 191 6.92 -15.28 -4.11
CA ASP A 191 6.20 -16.14 -3.17
C ASP A 191 7.13 -16.69 -2.09
N ASP A 192 7.17 -15.99 -0.96
CA ASP A 192 8.04 -16.33 0.18
C ASP A 192 7.46 -17.43 1.08
N VAL A 193 6.26 -17.95 0.78
CA VAL A 193 5.60 -19.05 1.53
C VAL A 193 5.58 -18.84 3.06
N PHE A 194 5.61 -17.59 3.52
CA PHE A 194 5.75 -17.17 4.92
C PHE A 194 6.96 -17.76 5.64
N LEU A 195 8.11 -17.94 4.97
CA LEU A 195 9.27 -18.60 5.56
C LEU A 195 9.78 -17.92 6.84
N ASN A 196 9.86 -16.59 6.87
CA ASN A 196 10.48 -15.86 7.96
C ASN A 196 9.96 -14.42 8.07
N GLY A 197 9.70 -13.97 9.31
CA GLY A 197 9.15 -12.65 9.68
C GLY A 197 9.93 -11.41 9.23
N GLY A 198 11.04 -11.56 8.50
CA GLY A 198 11.86 -10.45 7.98
C GLY A 198 12.04 -10.45 6.46
N HIS A 199 11.50 -11.44 5.74
CA HIS A 199 11.69 -11.54 4.29
C HIS A 199 10.78 -10.57 3.54
N MET A 200 11.39 -9.79 2.63
CA MET A 200 10.68 -8.93 1.69
C MET A 200 10.38 -9.71 0.40
N GLY A 201 9.16 -9.55 -0.12
CA GLY A 201 8.77 -10.12 -1.41
C GLY A 201 9.53 -9.49 -2.59
N LEU A 202 9.68 -8.16 -2.58
CA LEU A 202 10.54 -7.39 -3.46
C LEU A 202 11.15 -6.22 -2.68
N GLY A 203 12.48 -6.17 -2.59
CA GLY A 203 13.22 -5.03 -2.06
C GLY A 203 13.82 -4.19 -3.19
N ILE A 204 13.62 -2.87 -3.13
CA ILE A 204 14.24 -1.92 -4.06
C ILE A 204 15.00 -0.86 -3.24
N GLY A 205 16.25 -0.61 -3.63
CA GLY A 205 17.09 0.44 -3.03
C GLY A 205 18.11 0.98 -4.01
N GLN A 206 18.75 2.10 -3.67
CA GLN A 206 19.74 2.77 -4.52
C GLN A 206 19.21 3.10 -5.93
N ALA A 207 17.91 3.35 -6.06
CA ALA A 207 17.25 3.68 -7.33
C ALA A 207 16.26 4.84 -7.15
N HIS A 208 15.98 5.56 -8.24
CA HIS A 208 14.93 6.57 -8.31
C HIS A 208 14.27 6.58 -9.70
N SER A 209 13.17 7.30 -9.86
CA SER A 209 12.48 7.49 -11.13
C SER A 209 12.19 6.19 -11.88
N PHE A 210 11.63 5.20 -11.19
CA PHE A 210 11.33 3.88 -11.75
C PHE A 210 9.85 3.54 -11.65
N GLU A 211 9.46 2.52 -12.40
CA GLU A 211 8.07 2.03 -12.44
C GLU A 211 8.02 0.52 -12.19
N VAL A 212 7.01 0.10 -11.44
CA VAL A 212 6.70 -1.33 -11.23
C VAL A 212 5.24 -1.55 -11.57
N GLU A 213 5.00 -2.46 -12.52
CA GLU A 213 3.65 -2.84 -12.93
C GLU A 213 3.49 -4.34 -13.24
N PHE A 214 2.27 -4.85 -13.12
CA PHE A 214 1.96 -6.25 -13.45
C PHE A 214 2.86 -7.26 -12.71
N VAL A 215 3.04 -7.07 -11.40
CA VAL A 215 3.76 -8.02 -10.53
C VAL A 215 2.81 -8.57 -9.47
N GLU A 216 2.90 -9.87 -9.22
CA GLU A 216 2.23 -10.54 -8.10
C GLU A 216 3.22 -10.85 -6.99
N ILE A 217 2.86 -10.48 -5.76
CA ILE A 217 3.64 -10.79 -4.56
C ILE A 217 2.70 -11.43 -3.54
N THR A 218 3.08 -12.60 -3.03
CA THR A 218 2.26 -13.30 -2.06
C THR A 218 3.07 -13.98 -0.97
N ARG A 219 2.43 -14.20 0.19
CA ARG A 219 3.00 -14.94 1.31
C ARG A 219 4.34 -14.40 1.77
N ALA A 220 4.54 -13.08 1.63
CA ALA A 220 5.71 -12.38 2.15
C ALA A 220 5.73 -12.48 3.67
N GLY A 221 6.86 -12.88 4.25
CA GLY A 221 7.03 -13.00 5.69
C GLY A 221 7.12 -11.67 6.44
N PHE A 222 7.44 -10.56 5.76
CA PHE A 222 7.26 -9.20 6.28
C PHE A 222 6.47 -8.35 5.28
N ALA A 223 7.13 -7.44 4.56
CA ALA A 223 6.51 -6.58 3.57
C ALA A 223 6.50 -7.23 2.18
N GLY A 224 5.41 -7.06 1.44
CA GLY A 224 5.34 -7.47 0.04
C GLY A 224 6.37 -6.73 -0.81
N LEU A 225 6.29 -5.40 -0.84
CA LEU A 225 7.21 -4.51 -1.53
C LEU A 225 7.83 -3.54 -0.54
N ARG A 226 9.16 -3.49 -0.47
CA ARG A 226 9.91 -2.51 0.32
C ARG A 226 10.76 -1.63 -0.58
N ILE A 227 10.54 -0.32 -0.50
CA ILE A 227 11.36 0.70 -1.17
C ILE A 227 11.96 1.59 -0.11
N ASN A 228 13.28 1.60 0.02
CA ASN A 228 13.97 2.42 1.01
C ASN A 228 15.37 2.79 0.54
N GLN A 229 15.87 3.93 1.01
CA GLN A 229 17.22 4.43 0.81
C GLN A 229 17.88 4.63 2.17
N SER A 230 19.10 4.11 2.32
CA SER A 230 19.93 4.43 3.48
C SER A 230 20.78 5.66 3.18
N ALA A 231 21.01 6.49 4.20
CA ALA A 231 21.98 7.56 4.10
C ALA A 231 23.37 7.00 3.74
N ASN A 232 24.08 7.69 2.85
CA ASN A 232 25.48 7.39 2.53
C ASN A 232 26.30 8.68 2.70
N GLY A 233 27.31 8.65 3.58
CA GLY A 233 28.15 9.82 3.86
C GLY A 233 27.40 11.03 4.43
N GLY A 234 26.24 10.81 5.08
CA GLY A 234 25.39 11.89 5.61
C GLY A 234 24.42 12.51 4.60
N THR A 235 24.51 12.14 3.32
CA THR A 235 23.53 12.50 2.30
C THR A 235 22.46 11.42 2.23
N VAL A 236 21.20 11.84 2.18
CA VAL A 236 20.07 10.94 2.03
C VAL A 236 19.57 11.05 0.58
N PRO A 237 19.78 10.03 -0.27
CA PRO A 237 19.29 10.06 -1.64
C PRO A 237 17.76 10.17 -1.65
N PRO A 238 17.16 11.02 -2.50
CA PRO A 238 15.71 11.11 -2.56
C PRO A 238 15.08 9.87 -3.21
N LEU A 239 13.78 9.69 -2.96
CA LEU A 239 12.94 8.65 -3.53
C LEU A 239 11.96 9.26 -4.54
N ASP A 240 12.49 9.86 -5.60
CA ASP A 240 11.68 10.70 -6.49
C ASP A 240 11.17 9.98 -7.75
N GLY A 241 9.98 10.36 -8.21
CA GLY A 241 9.44 9.99 -9.53
C GLY A 241 9.08 8.51 -9.68
N ILE A 242 8.71 7.85 -8.58
CA ILE A 242 8.41 6.42 -8.56
C ILE A 242 6.93 6.19 -8.91
N ARG A 243 6.65 5.19 -9.76
CA ARG A 243 5.28 4.74 -10.08
C ARG A 243 5.06 3.29 -9.69
N LEU A 244 4.01 3.03 -8.93
CA LEU A 244 3.62 1.69 -8.47
C LEU A 244 2.16 1.47 -8.85
N HIS A 245 1.92 0.62 -9.84
CA HIS A 245 0.55 0.36 -10.27
C HIS A 245 0.32 -1.04 -10.78
N ASP A 246 -0.95 -1.43 -10.88
CA ASP A 246 -1.33 -2.73 -11.44
C ASP A 246 -0.71 -3.91 -10.67
N LEU A 247 -0.33 -3.68 -9.41
CA LEU A 247 0.25 -4.68 -8.52
C LEU A 247 -0.85 -5.50 -7.85
N TYR A 248 -0.57 -6.78 -7.66
CA TYR A 248 -1.38 -7.65 -6.82
C TYR A 248 -0.52 -8.20 -5.69
N ILE A 249 -0.57 -7.52 -4.55
CA ILE A 249 0.17 -7.90 -3.35
C ILE A 249 -0.84 -8.42 -2.34
N HIS A 250 -0.71 -9.69 -1.97
CA HIS A 250 -1.71 -10.30 -1.12
C HIS A 250 -1.17 -11.38 -0.19
N ASP A 251 -1.88 -11.59 0.92
CA ASP A 251 -1.50 -12.59 1.92
C ASP A 251 -0.09 -12.31 2.45
N THR A 252 0.17 -11.13 3.00
CA THR A 252 1.46 -10.77 3.63
C THR A 252 1.36 -10.91 5.14
N ALA A 253 2.46 -11.27 5.82
CA ALA A 253 2.47 -11.38 7.27
C ALA A 253 2.59 -10.03 7.98
N SER A 254 3.09 -9.00 7.28
CA SER A 254 3.11 -7.61 7.73
C SER A 254 2.54 -6.73 6.62
N GLU A 255 3.28 -5.75 6.12
CA GLU A 255 2.76 -4.76 5.19
C GLU A 255 2.63 -5.29 3.74
N ALA A 256 1.77 -4.69 2.92
CA ALA A 256 1.85 -4.94 1.47
C ALA A 256 2.90 -4.03 0.82
N ILE A 257 2.82 -2.71 1.02
CA ILE A 257 3.85 -1.76 0.57
C ILE A 257 4.44 -1.03 1.77
N TYR A 258 5.77 -1.05 1.88
CA TYR A 258 6.56 -0.20 2.77
C TYR A 258 7.43 0.72 1.90
N PHE A 259 7.20 2.02 1.98
CA PHE A 259 7.94 3.04 1.24
C PHE A 259 8.57 4.07 2.18
N GLY A 260 9.82 4.41 1.93
CA GLY A 260 10.55 5.42 2.70
C GLY A 260 11.22 4.83 3.94
N SER A 261 11.37 5.65 4.98
CA SER A 261 12.06 5.27 6.22
C SER A 261 11.30 5.79 7.44
N THR A 262 11.16 4.94 8.46
CA THR A 262 10.67 5.31 9.80
C THR A 262 11.79 5.72 10.75
N GLN A 263 13.04 5.76 10.29
CA GLN A 263 14.19 6.17 11.12
C GLN A 263 14.16 7.68 11.40
N GLY A 264 14.91 8.13 12.40
CA GLY A 264 15.03 9.55 12.72
C GLY A 264 15.66 10.35 11.57
N ALA A 265 15.26 11.61 11.45
CA ALA A 265 15.76 12.54 10.44
C ALA A 265 17.31 12.66 10.43
N PRO A 266 17.94 12.94 9.28
CA PRO A 266 17.30 13.19 7.98
C PRO A 266 16.81 11.89 7.30
N THR A 267 15.66 11.97 6.65
CA THR A 267 15.04 10.85 5.94
C THR A 267 14.92 11.10 4.43
N PRO A 268 14.85 10.06 3.57
CA PRO A 268 14.64 10.24 2.14
C PRO A 268 13.28 10.91 1.90
N LEU A 269 13.27 12.07 1.25
CA LEU A 269 12.04 12.68 0.75
C LEU A 269 11.59 11.93 -0.50
N GLY A 270 10.32 11.54 -0.56
CA GLY A 270 9.73 10.86 -1.71
C GLY A 270 8.80 11.77 -2.49
N SER A 271 9.33 12.49 -3.49
CA SER A 271 8.55 13.43 -4.31
C SER A 271 8.05 12.76 -5.59
N GLY A 272 6.88 13.17 -6.09
CA GLY A 272 6.33 12.64 -7.33
C GLY A 272 5.99 11.14 -7.29
N LEU A 273 5.83 10.55 -6.10
CA LEU A 273 5.38 9.18 -5.94
C LEU A 273 3.96 9.02 -6.49
N LYS A 274 3.73 8.08 -7.39
CA LYS A 274 2.40 7.69 -7.85
C LYS A 274 2.10 6.25 -7.44
N VAL A 275 1.02 6.04 -6.69
CA VAL A 275 0.54 4.70 -6.31
C VAL A 275 -0.89 4.55 -6.78
N TYR A 276 -1.14 3.72 -7.79
CA TYR A 276 -2.48 3.61 -8.36
C TYR A 276 -2.87 2.26 -8.92
N ASN A 277 -4.17 1.99 -9.00
CA ASN A 277 -4.71 0.74 -9.56
C ASN A 277 -4.16 -0.56 -8.92
N ASN A 278 -3.77 -0.51 -7.65
CA ASN A 278 -3.23 -1.67 -6.94
C ASN A 278 -4.31 -2.43 -6.16
N ARG A 279 -4.15 -3.75 -6.08
CA ARG A 279 -4.85 -4.62 -5.13
C ARG A 279 -3.90 -5.02 -4.02
N LEU A 280 -4.03 -4.40 -2.85
CA LEU A 280 -3.26 -4.72 -1.64
C LEU A 280 -4.20 -5.39 -0.64
N VAL A 281 -4.07 -6.71 -0.46
CA VAL A 281 -5.17 -7.53 0.04
C VAL A 281 -4.73 -8.53 1.12
N ARG A 282 -5.44 -8.60 2.26
CA ARG A 282 -5.14 -9.55 3.36
C ARG A 282 -3.72 -9.42 3.89
N THR A 283 -3.41 -8.25 4.43
CA THR A 283 -2.12 -7.96 5.05
C THR A 283 -2.19 -8.20 6.55
N GLY A 284 -1.12 -8.72 7.15
CA GLY A 284 -1.06 -8.94 8.59
C GLY A 284 -1.13 -7.63 9.37
N THR A 285 -0.45 -6.58 8.87
CA THR A 285 -0.48 -5.21 9.38
C THR A 285 -0.96 -4.25 8.27
N GLU A 286 -0.36 -3.07 8.11
CA GLU A 286 -0.74 -2.04 7.15
C GLU A 286 -0.72 -2.53 5.69
N SER A 287 -1.82 -2.35 4.96
CA SER A 287 -1.83 -2.53 3.51
C SER A 287 -0.94 -1.51 2.79
N LEU A 288 -0.86 -0.28 3.30
CA LEU A 288 0.03 0.74 2.79
C LEU A 288 0.73 1.46 3.94
N GLN A 289 2.05 1.44 3.93
CA GLN A 289 2.87 2.29 4.79
C GLN A 289 3.82 3.13 3.92
N VAL A 290 3.50 4.40 3.78
CA VAL A 290 4.27 5.36 2.99
C VAL A 290 4.80 6.47 3.89
N GLN A 291 6.11 6.69 3.85
CA GLN A 291 6.76 7.67 4.71
C GLN A 291 7.42 8.78 3.90
N ASN A 292 7.48 9.98 4.49
CA ASN A 292 8.21 11.14 3.99
C ASN A 292 7.80 11.57 2.57
N LEU A 293 6.49 11.57 2.29
CA LEU A 293 5.97 12.02 1.00
C LEU A 293 6.21 13.53 0.80
N GLY A 294 6.71 13.86 -0.39
CA GLY A 294 6.97 15.21 -0.85
C GLY A 294 6.02 15.66 -1.97
N ASP A 295 6.40 16.76 -2.62
CA ASP A 295 5.60 17.41 -3.66
C ASP A 295 5.25 16.49 -4.82
N GLY A 296 4.03 16.63 -5.36
CA GLY A 296 3.53 15.88 -6.50
C GLY A 296 3.15 14.42 -6.20
N ALA A 297 3.20 13.98 -4.94
CA ALA A 297 2.79 12.63 -4.57
C ALA A 297 1.27 12.44 -4.71
N GLU A 298 0.87 11.31 -5.28
CA GLU A 298 -0.52 10.98 -5.56
C GLU A 298 -0.79 9.49 -5.32
N VAL A 299 -1.82 9.20 -4.53
CA VAL A 299 -2.24 7.83 -4.23
C VAL A 299 -3.70 7.71 -4.63
N HIS A 300 -4.00 6.97 -5.69
CA HIS A 300 -5.36 6.97 -6.23
C HIS A 300 -5.83 5.66 -6.82
N HIS A 301 -7.14 5.43 -6.77
CA HIS A 301 -7.77 4.28 -7.41
C HIS A 301 -7.19 2.93 -6.97
N ASN A 302 -6.77 2.82 -5.71
CA ASN A 302 -6.29 1.57 -5.12
C ASN A 302 -7.39 0.91 -4.29
N VAL A 303 -7.25 -0.40 -4.08
CA VAL A 303 -8.03 -1.15 -3.09
C VAL A 303 -7.09 -1.71 -2.03
N PHE A 304 -7.20 -1.16 -0.82
CA PHE A 304 -6.52 -1.59 0.41
C PHE A 304 -7.52 -2.39 1.26
N ALA A 305 -7.65 -3.69 0.97
CA ALA A 305 -8.72 -4.50 1.52
C ALA A 305 -8.23 -5.57 2.49
N TYR A 306 -8.97 -5.76 3.59
CA TYR A 306 -8.62 -6.73 4.62
C TYR A 306 -7.23 -6.44 5.22
N GLY A 307 -6.95 -5.17 5.50
CA GLY A 307 -5.73 -4.76 6.19
C GLY A 307 -5.77 -5.10 7.69
N ALA A 308 -4.59 -5.25 8.30
CA ALA A 308 -4.39 -5.55 9.72
C ALA A 308 -5.09 -6.83 10.21
N LEU A 309 -4.98 -7.92 9.46
CA LEU A 309 -5.59 -9.20 9.86
C LEU A 309 -4.98 -9.78 11.13
N ASP A 310 -3.73 -9.45 11.45
CA ASP A 310 -3.01 -9.96 12.62
C ASP A 310 -3.20 -9.08 13.87
N TRP A 311 -4.19 -8.18 13.89
CA TRP A 311 -4.46 -7.24 14.98
C TRP A 311 -4.48 -7.78 16.42
N ARG A 312 -4.75 -9.09 16.63
CA ARG A 312 -4.68 -9.71 17.96
C ARG A 312 -3.25 -10.04 18.38
N ALA A 313 -2.37 -10.29 17.41
CA ALA A 313 -1.02 -10.79 17.61
C ALA A 313 0.06 -10.07 16.80
N ALA A 314 -0.22 -8.85 16.32
CA ALA A 314 0.72 -8.05 15.56
C ALA A 314 2.03 -7.87 16.34
N PHE A 315 3.14 -7.71 15.62
CA PHE A 315 4.48 -7.75 16.21
C PHE A 315 4.77 -6.60 17.20
N GLN A 316 3.98 -5.54 17.18
CA GLN A 316 4.00 -4.47 18.19
C GLN A 316 2.65 -3.77 18.28
N MET A 317 2.44 -3.05 19.39
CA MET A 317 1.25 -2.23 19.60
C MET A 317 1.11 -1.17 18.49
N TYR A 318 -0.11 -0.95 18.02
CA TYR A 318 -0.47 0.03 16.98
C TYR A 318 0.02 -0.28 15.56
N GLN A 319 0.45 -1.52 15.28
CA GLN A 319 0.69 -2.00 13.90
C GLN A 319 -0.49 -2.84 13.41
N ASP A 320 -1.66 -2.26 13.56
CA ASP A 320 -2.94 -2.86 13.25
C ASP A 320 -3.89 -1.85 12.61
N ASN A 321 -3.31 -0.89 11.88
CA ASN A 321 -4.02 0.05 11.03
C ASN A 321 -4.18 -0.55 9.62
N ASN A 322 -5.16 -0.09 8.86
CA ASN A 322 -5.21 -0.43 7.44
C ASN A 322 -4.08 0.27 6.67
N SER A 323 -3.91 1.58 6.88
CA SER A 323 -2.90 2.35 6.16
C SER A 323 -2.24 3.40 7.04
N GLN A 324 -1.01 3.74 6.71
CA GLN A 324 -0.22 4.81 7.31
C GLN A 324 0.42 5.66 6.22
N ALA A 325 0.31 6.98 6.37
CA ALA A 325 0.97 7.95 5.51
C ALA A 325 1.67 9.04 6.35
N GLN A 326 2.96 9.25 6.12
CA GLN A 326 3.69 10.41 6.62
C GLN A 326 4.04 11.35 5.47
N VAL A 327 3.76 12.63 5.66
CA VAL A 327 3.99 13.70 4.68
C VAL A 327 4.96 14.76 5.23
N ARG A 328 5.68 15.42 4.33
CA ARG A 328 6.71 16.41 4.67
C ARG A 328 6.43 17.80 4.09
N GLY A 329 6.27 17.91 2.78
CA GLY A 329 6.05 19.19 2.11
C GLY A 329 5.53 19.05 0.68
N GLY A 330 5.01 20.15 0.11
CA GLY A 330 4.46 20.20 -1.25
C GLY A 330 2.98 19.80 -1.33
N PHE A 331 2.48 19.64 -2.56
CA PHE A 331 1.11 19.21 -2.85
C PHE A 331 1.00 17.69 -2.93
N ILE A 332 0.14 17.11 -2.09
CA ILE A 332 -0.03 15.66 -1.95
C ILE A 332 -1.52 15.32 -2.01
N HIS A 333 -1.90 14.31 -2.81
CA HIS A 333 -3.31 13.99 -3.03
C HIS A 333 -3.60 12.50 -2.92
N PHE A 334 -4.55 12.14 -2.04
CA PHE A 334 -5.11 10.80 -1.92
C PHE A 334 -6.56 10.81 -2.42
N HIS A 335 -6.88 10.07 -3.49
CA HIS A 335 -8.26 10.09 -3.99
C HIS A 335 -8.77 8.82 -4.66
N HIS A 336 -10.09 8.64 -4.64
CA HIS A 336 -10.75 7.51 -5.29
C HIS A 336 -10.27 6.13 -4.78
N ASN A 337 -9.64 6.07 -3.60
CA ASN A 337 -9.19 4.82 -3.01
C ASN A 337 -10.28 4.17 -2.16
N VAL A 338 -10.11 2.88 -1.94
CA VAL A 338 -10.92 2.06 -1.06
C VAL A 338 -10.04 1.55 0.08
N PHE A 339 -10.39 1.88 1.32
CA PHE A 339 -9.74 1.40 2.55
C PHE A 339 -10.73 0.56 3.35
N LEU A 340 -10.49 -0.75 3.46
CA LEU A 340 -11.37 -1.68 4.15
C LEU A 340 -10.62 -2.52 5.18
N GLY A 341 -11.10 -2.56 6.42
CA GLY A 341 -10.44 -3.27 7.52
C GLY A 341 -9.49 -2.37 8.31
N GLY A 342 -8.69 -2.94 9.21
CA GLY A 342 -8.03 -2.21 10.28
C GLY A 342 -8.67 -2.48 11.64
N ALA A 343 -7.86 -2.62 12.68
CA ALA A 343 -8.37 -2.67 14.06
C ALA A 343 -8.22 -1.31 14.74
N ALA A 344 -7.05 -0.66 14.62
CA ALA A 344 -6.78 0.62 15.25
C ALA A 344 -7.31 1.82 14.45
N ALA A 345 -6.98 1.91 13.16
CA ALA A 345 -7.43 3.00 12.29
C ALA A 345 -7.57 2.56 10.83
N LEU A 346 -8.45 3.24 10.07
CA LEU A 346 -8.48 3.10 8.61
C LEU A 346 -7.31 3.84 7.96
N LEU A 347 -6.92 4.97 8.55
CA LEU A 347 -5.71 5.70 8.16
C LEU A 347 -5.09 6.40 9.37
N ASN A 348 -3.79 6.18 9.56
CA ASN A 348 -2.93 7.06 10.35
C ASN A 348 -2.19 8.01 9.41
N PHE A 349 -2.46 9.29 9.53
CA PHE A 349 -1.82 10.34 8.77
C PHE A 349 -0.90 11.16 9.68
N PHE A 350 0.35 11.37 9.29
CA PHE A 350 1.36 12.08 10.06
C PHE A 350 1.97 13.22 9.27
N ALA A 351 1.96 14.42 9.84
CA ALA A 351 2.76 15.54 9.32
C ALA A 351 4.13 15.58 10.01
N GLY A 352 5.21 15.64 9.24
CA GLY A 352 6.56 15.59 9.78
C GLY A 352 7.54 16.40 8.96
N SER A 353 7.21 17.65 8.63
CA SER A 353 8.10 18.56 7.90
C SER A 353 9.48 18.68 8.57
N GLU A 354 10.54 18.64 7.78
CA GLU A 354 11.90 18.97 8.19
C GLU A 354 12.31 20.36 7.65
N ALA A 355 13.43 20.89 8.14
CA ALA A 355 13.93 22.19 7.69
C ALA A 355 14.28 22.16 6.19
N GLY A 356 13.77 23.14 5.44
CA GLY A 356 13.99 23.25 3.98
C GLY A 356 12.89 22.59 3.13
N ASP A 357 11.93 21.90 3.74
CA ASP A 357 10.78 21.36 3.02
C ASP A 357 9.87 22.48 2.50
N ALA A 358 9.22 22.23 1.36
CA ALA A 358 8.21 23.12 0.81
C ALA A 358 6.96 23.20 1.72
N PRO A 359 6.17 24.29 1.66
CA PRO A 359 4.90 24.37 2.36
C PRO A 359 4.00 23.17 2.05
N LEU A 360 3.33 22.63 3.07
CA LEU A 360 2.59 21.39 2.97
C LEU A 360 1.12 21.65 2.63
N ASN A 361 0.62 21.03 1.55
CA ASN A 361 -0.79 21.07 1.15
C ASN A 361 -1.26 19.65 0.84
N VAL A 362 -2.14 19.11 1.68
CA VAL A 362 -2.64 17.74 1.51
C VAL A 362 -4.13 17.71 1.27
N LYS A 363 -4.53 17.00 0.22
CA LYS A 363 -5.92 16.73 -0.11
C LYS A 363 -6.23 15.24 0.00
N PHE A 364 -7.35 14.94 0.63
CA PHE A 364 -7.99 13.63 0.60
C PHE A 364 -9.37 13.80 0.00
N SER A 365 -9.64 13.24 -1.18
CA SER A 365 -10.96 13.36 -1.78
C SER A 365 -11.53 12.09 -2.40
N ASP A 366 -12.85 11.93 -2.29
CA ASP A 366 -13.55 10.85 -2.97
C ASP A 366 -13.05 9.44 -2.58
N ASN A 367 -12.53 9.28 -1.36
CA ASN A 367 -12.14 7.97 -0.85
C ASN A 367 -13.30 7.32 -0.08
N TYR A 368 -13.31 5.99 -0.08
CA TYR A 368 -14.23 5.17 0.70
C TYR A 368 -13.48 4.46 1.82
N PHE A 369 -13.90 4.67 3.06
CA PHE A 369 -13.31 4.11 4.27
C PHE A 369 -14.35 3.27 5.01
N ALA A 370 -14.06 2.00 5.28
CA ALA A 370 -14.99 1.16 6.02
C ALA A 370 -14.38 0.10 6.93
N ASP A 371 -15.13 -0.23 7.97
CA ASP A 371 -15.00 -1.44 8.79
C ASP A 371 -13.72 -1.47 9.66
N THR A 372 -13.74 -0.71 10.77
CA THR A 372 -12.66 -0.63 11.78
C THR A 372 -13.20 -0.84 13.20
N LEU A 373 -12.34 -1.26 14.14
CA LEU A 373 -12.74 -1.50 15.54
C LEU A 373 -12.54 -0.30 16.47
N ASN A 374 -11.81 0.73 16.03
CA ASN A 374 -11.43 1.83 16.91
C ASN A 374 -11.68 3.19 16.25
N LEU A 375 -10.83 3.65 15.34
CA LEU A 375 -10.89 5.01 14.80
C LEU A 375 -11.01 5.01 13.27
N GLY A 376 -11.68 6.02 12.72
CA GLY A 376 -11.66 6.25 11.27
C GLY A 376 -10.27 6.75 10.86
N ILE A 377 -9.99 8.01 11.20
CA ILE A 377 -8.76 8.70 10.81
C ILE A 377 -8.06 9.28 12.04
N TYR A 378 -6.78 8.98 12.18
CA TYR A 378 -5.89 9.70 13.09
C TYR A 378 -5.02 10.67 12.31
N VAL A 379 -4.95 11.92 12.76
CA VAL A 379 -4.07 12.97 12.22
C VAL A 379 -3.08 13.33 13.32
N GLY A 380 -1.83 12.92 13.17
CA GLY A 380 -0.74 13.12 14.12
C GLY A 380 0.47 13.84 13.52
N GLY A 381 1.54 13.90 14.30
CA GLY A 381 2.75 14.63 13.93
C GLY A 381 2.69 16.12 14.31
N THR A 382 3.47 16.96 13.65
CA THR A 382 3.58 18.39 13.92
C THR A 382 3.47 19.17 12.62
N SER A 383 2.62 20.20 12.59
CA SER A 383 2.52 21.08 11.44
C SER A 383 2.10 22.50 11.84
N GLY A 384 2.69 23.49 11.16
CA GLY A 384 2.45 24.90 11.41
C GLY A 384 1.23 25.46 10.67
N PRO A 385 0.90 26.76 10.87
CA PRO A 385 -0.26 27.41 10.28
C PRO A 385 -0.19 27.53 8.75
N ASP A 386 1.01 27.44 8.15
CA ASP A 386 1.22 27.55 6.71
C ASP A 386 0.92 26.24 5.95
N ALA A 387 0.77 25.13 6.68
CA ALA A 387 0.33 23.87 6.11
C ALA A 387 -1.20 23.81 6.03
N THR A 388 -1.75 23.10 5.03
CA THR A 388 -3.21 23.00 4.82
C THR A 388 -3.65 21.58 4.58
N TYR A 389 -4.78 21.19 5.18
CA TYR A 389 -5.39 19.89 5.01
C TYR A 389 -6.84 20.01 4.54
N LEU A 390 -7.18 19.37 3.42
CA LEU A 390 -8.53 19.31 2.88
C LEU A 390 -9.01 17.86 2.81
N TRP A 391 -10.10 17.56 3.51
CA TRP A 391 -10.81 16.28 3.43
C TRP A 391 -12.16 16.52 2.79
N GLU A 392 -12.32 16.11 1.53
CA GLU A 392 -13.47 16.48 0.71
C GLU A 392 -14.19 15.26 0.11
N ARG A 393 -15.52 15.16 0.26
CA ARG A 393 -16.34 14.09 -0.35
C ARG A 393 -15.89 12.66 0.00
N ASN A 394 -15.27 12.43 1.15
CA ASN A 394 -14.95 11.08 1.60
C ASN A 394 -16.18 10.43 2.26
N ALA A 395 -16.24 9.10 2.22
CA ALA A 395 -17.31 8.32 2.83
C ALA A 395 -16.76 7.41 3.94
N PHE A 396 -17.43 7.37 5.10
CA PHE A 396 -17.00 6.60 6.26
C PHE A 396 -18.11 5.71 6.80
N ARG A 397 -17.85 4.42 6.96
CA ARG A 397 -18.82 3.50 7.56
C ARG A 397 -18.22 2.35 8.36
N GLY A 398 -19.06 1.61 9.08
CA GLY A 398 -18.64 0.47 9.89
C GLY A 398 -17.60 0.87 10.95
N LEU A 399 -17.87 1.94 11.70
CA LEU A 399 -16.98 2.48 12.74
C LEU A 399 -17.36 1.98 14.14
N ASP A 400 -17.71 0.70 14.24
CA ASP A 400 -18.21 0.11 15.48
C ASP A 400 -17.05 -0.13 16.46
N PHE A 401 -17.17 0.41 17.67
CA PHE A 401 -16.12 0.24 18.67
C PHE A 401 -16.08 -1.19 19.21
N GLY A 402 -14.94 -1.86 19.01
CA GLY A 402 -14.69 -3.23 19.50
C GLY A 402 -13.25 -3.47 19.96
N TYR A 403 -12.45 -2.40 20.10
CA TYR A 403 -11.00 -2.50 20.33
C TYR A 403 -10.60 -3.00 21.72
N THR A 404 -11.55 -3.03 22.67
CA THR A 404 -11.36 -3.54 24.03
C THR A 404 -11.02 -5.03 24.09
N SER A 405 -11.27 -5.78 23.02
CA SER A 405 -10.91 -7.20 22.95
C SER A 405 -9.40 -7.45 22.95
N VAL A 406 -8.58 -6.44 22.59
CA VAL A 406 -7.11 -6.48 22.68
C VAL A 406 -6.61 -5.45 23.69
N TYR A 407 -7.24 -4.28 23.78
CA TYR A 407 -6.83 -3.21 24.68
C TYR A 407 -7.96 -2.80 25.63
N PRO A 408 -8.16 -3.49 26.77
CA PRO A 408 -9.33 -3.32 27.64
C PRO A 408 -9.54 -1.92 28.23
N SER A 409 -8.49 -1.11 28.31
CA SER A 409 -8.55 0.27 28.82
C SER A 409 -8.94 1.30 27.75
N THR A 410 -9.04 0.90 26.49
CA THR A 410 -9.43 1.81 25.41
C THR A 410 -10.92 2.11 25.47
N THR A 411 -11.27 3.32 25.06
CA THR A 411 -12.67 3.79 24.99
C THR A 411 -12.99 4.22 23.57
N ASP A 412 -14.28 4.19 23.24
CA ASP A 412 -14.76 4.70 21.95
C ASP A 412 -14.28 6.15 21.78
N PRO A 413 -13.56 6.47 20.67
CA PRO A 413 -13.15 7.84 20.38
C PRO A 413 -14.31 8.85 20.34
N GLY A 414 -15.53 8.41 20.03
CA GLY A 414 -16.71 9.26 19.85
C GLY A 414 -16.65 10.12 18.58
N VAL A 415 -15.60 9.97 17.77
CA VAL A 415 -15.31 10.76 16.57
C VAL A 415 -14.82 9.88 15.42
N VAL A 416 -15.05 10.33 14.18
CA VAL A 416 -14.45 9.74 12.98
C VAL A 416 -12.99 10.20 12.83
N PHE A 417 -12.75 11.51 13.01
CA PHE A 417 -11.44 12.14 12.94
C PHE A 417 -10.92 12.53 14.31
N ARG A 418 -9.70 12.09 14.64
CA ARG A 418 -8.96 12.57 15.81
C ARG A 418 -7.71 13.32 15.34
N LEU A 419 -7.65 14.61 15.67
CA LEU A 419 -6.48 15.46 15.41
C LEU A 419 -5.66 15.60 16.68
N ASN A 420 -4.35 15.42 16.57
CA ASN A 420 -3.42 15.69 17.66
C ASN A 420 -3.33 17.21 17.91
N ALA A 421 -3.09 17.61 19.16
CA ALA A 421 -2.97 19.00 19.57
C ALA A 421 -1.77 19.74 18.95
N THR A 422 -0.76 19.00 18.47
CA THR A 422 0.43 19.53 17.77
C THR A 422 0.20 19.86 16.30
N ILE A 423 -1.04 19.69 15.81
CA ILE A 423 -1.46 20.06 14.47
C ILE A 423 -2.10 21.44 14.52
N ASP A 424 -1.30 22.47 14.19
CA ASP A 424 -1.75 23.87 14.20
C ASP A 424 -2.31 24.34 12.84
N SER A 425 -2.21 23.48 11.83
CA SER A 425 -2.61 23.74 10.44
C SER A 425 -4.13 23.87 10.27
N PRO A 426 -4.60 24.83 9.45
CA PRO A 426 -5.97 24.87 8.98
C PRO A 426 -6.40 23.52 8.37
N THR A 427 -7.47 22.94 8.93
CA THR A 427 -8.05 21.68 8.45
C THR A 427 -9.48 21.91 8.01
N THR A 428 -9.79 21.60 6.76
CA THR A 428 -11.13 21.71 6.17
C THR A 428 -11.75 20.33 5.98
N LEU A 429 -12.94 20.14 6.52
CA LEU A 429 -13.78 18.96 6.31
C LEU A 429 -14.98 19.38 5.45
N LYS A 430 -15.05 18.94 4.20
CA LYS A 430 -16.05 19.40 3.25
C LYS A 430 -16.81 18.26 2.60
N ASP A 431 -18.14 18.32 2.62
CA ASP A 431 -19.02 17.39 1.90
C ASP A 431 -18.76 15.89 2.18
N ASN A 432 -18.16 15.56 3.33
CA ASN A 432 -17.95 14.17 3.72
C ASN A 432 -19.25 13.56 4.23
N VAL A 433 -19.43 12.25 4.02
CA VAL A 433 -20.57 11.51 4.56
C VAL A 433 -20.07 10.46 5.52
N TRP A 434 -20.72 10.31 6.66
CA TRP A 434 -20.41 9.24 7.60
C TRP A 434 -21.68 8.67 8.22
N GLU A 435 -21.66 7.39 8.59
CA GLU A 435 -22.76 6.76 9.32
C GLU A 435 -22.39 6.44 10.78
N GLY A 436 -23.41 6.22 11.60
CA GLY A 436 -23.28 5.81 13.00
C GLY A 436 -23.38 6.95 14.02
N GLY A 437 -23.15 6.60 15.28
CA GLY A 437 -23.36 7.50 16.43
C GLY A 437 -22.24 8.52 16.71
N ARG A 438 -21.12 8.43 15.99
CA ARG A 438 -19.95 9.28 16.22
C ARG A 438 -20.12 10.67 15.61
N LYS A 439 -19.45 11.66 16.19
CA LYS A 439 -19.28 12.97 15.56
C LYS A 439 -18.24 12.87 14.44
N LEU A 440 -18.27 13.78 13.48
CA LEU A 440 -17.21 13.82 12.47
C LEU A 440 -15.85 14.14 13.12
N VAL A 441 -15.82 15.15 14.00
CA VAL A 441 -14.62 15.63 14.70
C VAL A 441 -15.00 16.23 16.05
N GLN A 442 -14.04 16.36 16.97
CA GLN A 442 -14.26 16.99 18.26
C GLN A 442 -14.66 18.47 18.12
N GLY A 443 -15.60 18.93 18.95
CA GLY A 443 -16.03 20.34 19.01
C GLY A 443 -17.10 20.74 17.97
N ILE A 444 -17.30 19.96 16.91
CA ILE A 444 -18.33 20.21 15.90
C ILE A 444 -19.46 19.19 16.06
N THR A 445 -20.69 19.67 16.24
CA THR A 445 -21.89 18.81 16.29
C THR A 445 -22.65 18.96 14.99
N GLY A 446 -22.90 17.85 14.28
CA GLY A 446 -23.50 17.86 12.95
C GLY A 446 -22.47 18.05 11.83
N GLY A 447 -22.96 18.49 10.68
CA GLY A 447 -22.21 18.49 9.42
C GLY A 447 -21.43 19.76 9.07
N SER A 448 -21.63 20.84 9.81
CA SER A 448 -21.03 22.15 9.53
C SER A 448 -20.75 22.92 10.81
N GLY A 449 -19.72 23.75 10.81
CA GLY A 449 -19.29 24.55 11.96
C GLY A 449 -17.77 24.72 12.00
N SER A 450 -17.26 25.32 13.06
CA SER A 450 -15.82 25.47 13.29
C SER A 450 -15.46 25.15 14.73
N ALA A 451 -14.30 24.53 14.94
CA ALA A 451 -13.73 24.26 16.26
C ALA A 451 -12.21 24.33 16.18
N GLY A 452 -11.61 25.32 16.86
CA GLY A 452 -10.17 25.54 16.80
C GLY A 452 -9.69 25.79 15.37
N LYS A 453 -8.80 24.91 14.88
CA LYS A 453 -8.23 24.96 13.51
C LYS A 453 -9.08 24.25 12.46
N VAL A 454 -10.18 23.62 12.87
CA VAL A 454 -11.03 22.83 11.98
C VAL A 454 -12.24 23.65 11.52
N THR A 455 -12.48 23.66 10.21
CA THR A 455 -13.71 24.17 9.61
C THR A 455 -14.42 23.05 8.86
N ALA A 456 -15.71 22.88 9.12
CA ALA A 456 -16.56 21.87 8.51
C ALA A 456 -17.69 22.53 7.71
N THR A 457 -17.96 22.06 6.50
CA THR A 457 -19.05 22.57 5.64
C THR A 457 -19.66 21.43 4.82
N GLY A 458 -20.99 21.36 4.77
CA GLY A 458 -21.72 20.44 3.88
C GLY A 458 -21.58 18.95 4.20
N ASN A 459 -20.92 18.56 5.29
CA ASN A 459 -20.82 17.16 5.68
C ASN A 459 -22.18 16.62 6.15
N VAL A 460 -22.42 15.32 6.02
CA VAL A 460 -23.70 14.68 6.36
C VAL A 460 -23.47 13.46 7.23
N ASN A 461 -24.09 13.43 8.42
CA ASN A 461 -24.26 12.17 9.17
C ASN A 461 -25.51 11.48 8.61
N GLY A 462 -25.33 10.37 7.91
CA GLY A 462 -26.40 9.65 7.24
C GLY A 462 -25.92 8.29 6.74
N PRO A 463 -26.83 7.49 6.17
CA PRO A 463 -26.48 6.18 5.63
C PRO A 463 -25.41 6.32 4.53
N VAL A 464 -24.41 5.43 4.56
CA VAL A 464 -23.40 5.33 3.51
C VAL A 464 -23.61 4.02 2.76
N SER A 465 -23.83 4.11 1.44
CA SER A 465 -23.99 2.94 0.57
C SER A 465 -22.80 1.98 0.73
N ALA A 466 -23.04 0.71 1.01
CA ALA A 466 -21.96 -0.27 1.09
C ALA A 466 -21.27 -0.44 -0.28
N LEU A 467 -19.94 -0.42 -0.29
CA LEU A 467 -19.17 -0.76 -1.48
C LEU A 467 -19.44 -2.23 -1.86
N GLN A 468 -19.74 -2.46 -3.13
CA GLN A 468 -19.89 -3.79 -3.70
C GLN A 468 -18.77 -4.02 -4.71
N PHE A 469 -18.13 -5.17 -4.63
CA PHE A 469 -17.14 -5.61 -5.61
C PHE A 469 -17.78 -6.53 -6.66
N VAL A 470 -17.16 -6.62 -7.84
CA VAL A 470 -17.58 -7.56 -8.89
C VAL A 470 -17.58 -8.99 -8.35
N ALA A 471 -16.48 -9.42 -7.72
CA ALA A 471 -16.41 -10.69 -7.02
C ALA A 471 -15.23 -10.71 -6.03
N SER A 472 -15.47 -10.43 -4.75
CA SER A 472 -14.39 -10.57 -3.73
C SER A 472 -13.94 -12.02 -3.57
N GLY A 473 -14.86 -12.97 -3.71
CA GLY A 473 -14.63 -14.40 -3.45
C GLY A 473 -14.76 -14.80 -1.98
N LEU A 474 -15.06 -13.84 -1.08
CA LEU A 474 -15.49 -14.16 0.27
C LEU A 474 -16.95 -14.66 0.29
N PRO A 475 -17.36 -15.43 1.32
CA PRO A 475 -18.75 -15.84 1.47
C PRO A 475 -19.70 -14.63 1.46
N ALA A 476 -20.83 -14.75 0.77
CA ALA A 476 -21.82 -13.67 0.65
C ALA A 476 -22.22 -13.11 2.02
N GLY A 477 -22.30 -11.78 2.13
CA GLY A 477 -22.67 -11.09 3.37
C GLY A 477 -21.56 -11.03 4.42
N THR A 478 -20.35 -11.53 4.14
CA THR A 478 -19.20 -11.37 5.03
C THR A 478 -18.83 -9.90 5.11
N ALA A 479 -18.94 -9.31 6.30
CA ALA A 479 -18.43 -7.96 6.54
C ALA A 479 -16.90 -7.98 6.49
N THR A 480 -16.27 -6.92 5.99
CA THR A 480 -14.80 -6.89 5.79
C THR A 480 -14.04 -7.22 7.08
N ARG A 481 -14.56 -6.75 8.22
CA ARG A 481 -13.97 -6.97 9.55
C ARG A 481 -14.05 -8.41 10.06
N GLN A 482 -14.85 -9.28 9.47
CA GLN A 482 -15.01 -10.67 9.95
C GLN A 482 -13.84 -11.58 9.56
N LEU A 483 -12.98 -11.16 8.64
CA LEU A 483 -11.74 -11.87 8.32
C LEU A 483 -10.65 -11.44 9.29
N GLU A 484 -9.92 -12.40 9.84
CA GLU A 484 -8.70 -12.17 10.65
C GLU A 484 -7.63 -13.22 10.31
N MET A 485 -6.40 -13.01 10.78
CA MET A 485 -5.36 -14.03 10.75
C MET A 485 -5.58 -14.96 11.95
N TRP A 486 -5.41 -16.27 11.75
CA TRP A 486 -5.50 -17.20 12.86
C TRP A 486 -4.31 -17.00 13.81
N THR A 487 -4.58 -16.94 15.11
CA THR A 487 -3.61 -16.94 16.20
C THR A 487 -4.14 -17.79 17.36
N ASP A 488 -3.25 -18.38 18.16
CA ASP A 488 -3.63 -19.09 19.38
C ASP A 488 -3.91 -18.13 20.54
N THR A 489 -3.20 -17.01 20.58
CA THR A 489 -3.20 -16.04 21.69
C THR A 489 -3.26 -14.61 21.17
N ALA A 490 -3.94 -13.73 21.92
CA ALA A 490 -3.93 -12.30 21.68
C ALA A 490 -2.69 -11.69 22.36
N THR A 491 -1.52 -11.79 21.72
CA THR A 491 -0.22 -11.45 22.34
C THR A 491 -0.10 -9.99 22.78
N LEU A 492 -0.89 -9.10 22.19
CA LEU A 492 -0.93 -7.68 22.54
C LEU A 492 -1.86 -7.36 23.72
N ALA A 493 -2.73 -8.30 24.11
CA ALA A 493 -3.60 -8.15 25.26
C ALA A 493 -2.90 -8.54 26.56
N ALA A 494 -3.27 -7.88 27.67
CA ALA A 494 -2.71 -8.17 28.99
C ALA A 494 -2.91 -9.64 29.36
N GLY A 495 -1.82 -10.34 29.69
CA GLY A 495 -1.83 -11.76 30.02
C GLY A 495 -1.91 -12.71 28.82
N ALA A 496 -1.85 -12.20 27.58
CA ALA A 496 -1.87 -12.96 26.34
C ALA A 496 -2.93 -14.09 26.31
N PRO A 497 -4.23 -13.75 26.52
CA PRO A 497 -5.28 -14.74 26.61
C PRO A 497 -5.44 -15.52 25.30
N GLU A 498 -5.90 -16.77 25.43
CA GLU A 498 -6.23 -17.62 24.30
C GLU A 498 -7.37 -17.02 23.46
N VAL A 499 -7.27 -17.14 22.14
CA VAL A 499 -8.30 -16.69 21.21
C VAL A 499 -9.32 -17.79 20.98
N THR A 500 -10.59 -17.47 21.24
CA THR A 500 -11.72 -18.35 20.92
C THR A 500 -12.42 -17.83 19.67
N TYR A 501 -12.51 -18.69 18.66
CA TYR A 501 -13.20 -18.40 17.41
C TYR A 501 -14.64 -18.93 17.48
N PRO A 502 -15.68 -18.09 17.30
CA PRO A 502 -17.06 -18.57 17.25
C PRO A 502 -17.33 -19.37 15.98
N ALA A 503 -18.40 -20.17 15.96
CA ALA A 503 -18.87 -20.82 14.75
C ALA A 503 -19.14 -19.77 13.65
N GLY A 504 -18.70 -20.05 12.42
CA GLY A 504 -18.79 -19.14 11.28
C GLY A 504 -17.63 -18.16 11.13
N ALA A 505 -16.75 -18.01 12.13
CA ALA A 505 -15.57 -17.14 12.04
C ALA A 505 -14.70 -17.50 10.83
N LEU A 506 -14.18 -16.49 10.13
CA LEU A 506 -13.33 -16.64 8.96
C LEU A 506 -11.90 -16.26 9.31
N VAL A 507 -10.96 -17.16 9.02
CA VAL A 507 -9.54 -16.92 9.29
C VAL A 507 -8.65 -17.26 8.10
N MET A 508 -7.60 -16.48 7.91
CA MET A 508 -6.46 -16.86 7.08
C MET A 508 -5.42 -17.60 7.93
N HIS A 509 -4.90 -18.73 7.43
CA HIS A 509 -3.78 -19.45 8.02
C HIS A 509 -2.87 -19.98 6.91
N ASP A 510 -1.59 -19.58 6.91
CA ASP A 510 -0.57 -19.93 5.91
C ASP A 510 -1.07 -19.80 4.45
N GLY A 511 -1.80 -18.72 4.17
CA GLY A 511 -2.30 -18.40 2.83
C GLY A 511 -3.50 -19.22 2.39
N GLN A 512 -4.18 -19.89 3.33
CA GLN A 512 -5.41 -20.64 3.11
C GLN A 512 -6.56 -20.04 3.95
N LEU A 513 -7.75 -19.91 3.36
CA LEU A 513 -8.96 -19.45 4.04
C LEU A 513 -9.66 -20.62 4.74
N TYR A 514 -10.11 -20.41 5.97
CA TYR A 514 -10.89 -21.36 6.75
C TYR A 514 -12.13 -20.71 7.36
N ARG A 515 -13.16 -21.53 7.62
CA ARG A 515 -14.33 -21.19 8.41
C ARG A 515 -14.45 -22.10 9.62
N ALA A 516 -14.70 -21.55 10.80
CA ALA A 516 -14.98 -22.35 11.99
C ALA A 516 -16.35 -23.05 11.85
N ARG A 517 -16.39 -24.38 11.96
CA ARG A 517 -17.64 -25.18 11.99
C ARG A 517 -18.36 -25.07 13.32
N SER A 518 -17.59 -24.94 14.40
CA SER A 518 -18.07 -24.79 15.77
C SER A 518 -17.13 -23.85 16.54
N ALA A 519 -17.61 -23.31 17.66
CA ALA A 519 -16.75 -22.56 18.56
C ALA A 519 -15.54 -23.40 18.99
N ASN A 520 -14.35 -22.84 18.94
CA ASN A 520 -13.11 -23.56 19.28
C ASN A 520 -11.99 -22.60 19.72
N THR A 521 -11.03 -23.16 20.46
CA THR A 521 -9.87 -22.45 21.06
C THR A 521 -8.64 -23.35 20.87
N ASN A 522 -7.49 -22.78 20.52
CA ASN A 522 -6.22 -23.50 20.30
C ASN A 522 -6.29 -24.68 19.32
N LYS A 523 -7.20 -24.62 18.34
CA LYS A 523 -7.28 -25.62 17.26
C LYS A 523 -6.69 -25.03 16.00
N ILE A 524 -5.44 -25.38 15.69
CA ILE A 524 -4.76 -24.98 14.44
C ILE A 524 -5.59 -25.50 13.24
N PRO A 525 -5.99 -24.65 12.27
CA PRO A 525 -6.93 -25.02 11.22
C PRO A 525 -6.59 -26.28 10.42
N PRO A 526 -5.40 -26.40 9.77
CA PRO A 526 -5.07 -27.58 8.98
C PRO A 526 -4.99 -28.88 9.80
N ALA A 527 -4.71 -28.79 11.11
CA ALA A 527 -4.60 -29.96 11.98
C ALA A 527 -5.94 -30.40 12.62
N ASN A 528 -7.00 -29.59 12.48
CA ASN A 528 -8.26 -29.79 13.20
C ASN A 528 -9.49 -29.59 12.29
N LEU A 529 -9.53 -30.31 11.17
CA LEU A 529 -10.60 -30.20 10.15
C LEU A 529 -12.01 -30.63 10.63
N SER A 530 -12.12 -31.25 11.81
CA SER A 530 -13.42 -31.52 12.43
C SER A 530 -14.11 -30.24 12.91
N VAL A 531 -13.34 -29.19 13.24
CA VAL A 531 -13.85 -27.88 13.69
C VAL A 531 -13.54 -26.75 12.72
N TRP A 532 -12.70 -26.99 11.71
CA TRP A 532 -12.39 -26.04 10.64
C TRP A 532 -12.77 -26.57 9.26
N GLU A 533 -13.38 -25.72 8.47
CA GLU A 533 -13.70 -25.95 7.07
C GLU A 533 -12.73 -25.18 6.19
N PRO A 534 -11.89 -25.84 5.37
CA PRO A 534 -11.12 -25.13 4.35
C PRO A 534 -12.08 -24.59 3.27
N LEU A 535 -11.90 -23.34 2.87
CA LEU A 535 -12.67 -22.69 1.82
C LEU A 535 -11.80 -22.43 0.58
N PRO A 536 -12.38 -22.28 -0.62
CA PRO A 536 -11.63 -21.75 -1.75
C PRO A 536 -10.99 -20.39 -1.43
N LEU A 537 -9.83 -20.12 -2.02
CA LEU A 537 -9.22 -18.80 -1.89
C LEU A 537 -10.10 -17.73 -2.57
N PRO A 538 -10.16 -16.51 -2.01
CA PRO A 538 -10.87 -15.41 -2.64
C PRO A 538 -10.26 -15.08 -4.01
N VAL A 539 -11.13 -14.88 -5.00
CA VAL A 539 -10.73 -14.56 -6.39
C VAL A 539 -10.22 -13.13 -6.54
N ASP A 540 -10.55 -12.25 -5.59
CA ASP A 540 -10.09 -10.86 -5.51
C ASP A 540 -10.35 -10.03 -6.78
N ASP A 541 -11.52 -10.20 -7.40
CA ASP A 541 -12.05 -9.21 -8.34
C ASP A 541 -12.66 -8.05 -7.55
N LEU A 542 -11.75 -7.22 -7.06
CA LEU A 542 -12.03 -6.06 -6.23
C LEU A 542 -12.32 -4.80 -7.05
N ARG A 543 -12.67 -4.94 -8.33
CA ARG A 543 -13.24 -3.82 -9.07
C ARG A 543 -14.58 -3.45 -8.45
N THR A 544 -14.84 -2.16 -8.37
CA THR A 544 -16.12 -1.65 -7.90
C THR A 544 -17.23 -2.10 -8.85
N ALA A 545 -18.28 -2.72 -8.30
CA ALA A 545 -19.36 -3.29 -9.07
C ALA A 545 -20.04 -2.21 -9.94
N PRO A 546 -20.23 -2.44 -11.25
CA PRO A 546 -20.89 -1.48 -12.14
C PRO A 546 -22.30 -1.11 -11.68
N GLY A 547 -22.70 0.14 -11.93
CA GLY A 547 -24.04 0.63 -11.62
C GLY A 547 -24.23 1.05 -10.15
N THR A 548 -23.23 0.85 -9.30
CA THR A 548 -23.22 1.39 -7.93
C THR A 548 -22.86 2.86 -7.92
N GLU A 549 -23.27 3.59 -6.88
CA GLU A 549 -22.83 4.97 -6.59
C GLU A 549 -21.31 5.11 -6.71
N TRP A 550 -20.57 4.18 -6.10
CA TRP A 550 -19.11 4.21 -6.07
C TRP A 550 -18.50 4.07 -7.46
N SER A 551 -19.10 3.23 -8.32
CA SER A 551 -18.66 3.11 -9.71
C SER A 551 -18.90 4.37 -10.53
N GLN A 552 -19.99 5.11 -10.25
CA GLN A 552 -20.28 6.39 -10.91
C GLN A 552 -19.33 7.50 -10.46
N ARG A 553 -18.86 7.42 -9.22
CA ARG A 553 -17.87 8.31 -8.64
C ARG A 553 -16.42 7.92 -8.98
N GLY A 554 -16.20 6.83 -9.71
CA GLY A 554 -14.86 6.35 -10.06
C GLY A 554 -14.04 5.81 -8.89
N VAL A 555 -14.67 5.49 -7.75
CA VAL A 555 -13.94 4.99 -6.56
C VAL A 555 -13.53 3.53 -6.75
N GLY A 556 -12.30 3.20 -6.38
CA GLY A 556 -11.69 1.87 -6.51
C GLY A 556 -10.83 1.76 -7.77
N LEU A 557 -10.60 0.53 -8.23
CA LEU A 557 -9.73 0.24 -9.37
C LEU A 557 -10.22 0.93 -10.66
N LEU A 558 -9.27 1.40 -11.46
CA LEU A 558 -9.53 1.91 -12.81
C LEU A 558 -9.95 0.75 -13.74
N ARG A 559 -10.79 1.08 -14.73
CA ARG A 559 -11.20 0.11 -15.76
C ARG A 559 -10.09 -0.17 -16.78
N LEU A 560 -9.28 0.84 -17.08
CA LEU A 560 -8.07 0.82 -17.90
C LEU A 560 -7.05 1.70 -17.19
N SER A 561 -5.80 1.27 -17.14
CA SER A 561 -4.73 2.12 -16.62
C SER A 561 -4.48 3.26 -17.62
N PRO A 562 -4.25 4.51 -17.17
CA PRO A 562 -4.10 5.68 -18.04
C PRO A 562 -2.88 5.61 -18.97
#